data_AF-A0A9E4SKB4-F1
#
_entry.id   AF-A0A9E4SKB4-F1
#
_cell.length_a   1.000
_cell.length_b   1.000
_cell.length_c   1.000
_cell.angle_alpha   90.00
_cell.angle_beta   90.00
_cell.angle_gamma   90.00
#
_symmetry.space_group_name_H-M   'P 1'
#
loop_
_entity.id
_entity.type
_entity.pdbx_description
1 polymer ?
#
loop_
_entity_poly.entity_id
_entity_poly.type
_entity_poly.pdbx_seq_one_letter_code
_entity_poly.pdbx_strand_id
1 'polypeptide(L)'
;LELPEVWEEFKNLDEEEPYRLKCAYIYERLQNGIAASEGSGPRRSEPRYPNVEPLLSDLELMLDSLEANQGTASANGEVRRLIQRISAFGMTLATMDIRQHADVTGAAVDELIDRVDNVAGGFGGLSVEDRTSRLVAELKSKRVLTSRAASFTPATTEVLDLVETVRQAQDEYGQQVIESWIVAMTRDVDDLLAVLVLAKEAGLVVPDEGISRLSVVPLFEEIEDLRRAHEVMDRYLSIPEIKLLVMAAGGVVEVMLGYSDSNKDGGILTSQWELYKAQRALRTVGEKHGVAIRLFHGRGGTVGRGGGPTNDAIMAQPYATVDGRIKITEQGEVVSDKYGLPELARNHLELTIAAVIEASLLHSEPRYDDAKLEGWFSAMDWLSERAFIKYRGLIETDGFVDYFMTSTPVEELAGMNIGSRPSRRAAPARASAGTESNSDAGPDSRSIADLRAIPWVFGWMQSRQVVPGYFGVGQALSEAREAGMDVVLAEMFEEWSFFRTFISNVEMTLVKSSMEIAGRYVDALVDPSLHHIFDGIKAERNRAVREVLRITGQENLLDNQPVLKRTLAVREYYVDPLNYLQVSLLARRRSSDEIDPSVERALLLSINGVAAGLKNTG
;
A
#
# COMPACT_ATOMS: atom_id res chain seq x y z
N LEU A 1 33.92 -32.95 -3.51
CA LEU A 1 35.15 -32.16 -3.26
C LEU A 1 34.91 -30.73 -3.73
N GLU A 2 33.81 -30.11 -3.29
CA GLU A 2 33.65 -28.65 -3.41
C GLU A 2 34.28 -28.10 -2.13
N LEU A 3 35.23 -27.16 -2.23
CA LEU A 3 36.02 -26.57 -1.13
C LEU A 3 37.08 -27.51 -0.46
N PRO A 4 38.07 -28.04 -1.22
CA PRO A 4 39.15 -28.86 -0.65
C PRO A 4 40.01 -28.11 0.38
N GLU A 5 40.15 -26.79 0.26
CA GLU A 5 40.84 -25.93 1.21
C GLU A 5 40.23 -25.98 2.62
N VAL A 6 38.90 -26.01 2.73
CA VAL A 6 38.20 -26.15 4.02
C VAL A 6 38.51 -27.50 4.66
N TRP A 7 38.53 -28.59 3.87
CA TRP A 7 38.94 -29.90 4.39
C TRP A 7 40.39 -29.86 4.89
N GLU A 8 41.31 -29.33 4.09
CA GLU A 8 42.73 -29.32 4.45
C GLU A 8 43.01 -28.49 5.71
N GLU A 9 42.27 -27.39 5.90
CA GLU A 9 42.36 -26.54 7.09
C GLU A 9 41.78 -27.20 8.34
N PHE A 10 40.57 -27.78 8.25
CA PHE A 10 39.82 -28.24 9.42
C PHE A 10 39.95 -29.74 9.71
N LYS A 11 40.44 -30.58 8.80
CA LYS A 11 40.52 -32.04 9.02
C LYS A 11 41.29 -32.42 10.29
N ASN A 12 42.39 -31.74 10.59
CA ASN A 12 43.21 -32.12 11.75
C ASN A 12 42.59 -31.67 13.10
N LEU A 13 41.60 -30.76 13.05
CA LEU A 13 40.94 -30.19 14.22
C LEU A 13 39.57 -30.83 14.45
N ASP A 14 38.81 -31.06 13.37
CA ASP A 14 37.37 -31.32 13.42
C ASP A 14 36.97 -32.65 12.75
N GLU A 15 37.90 -33.54 12.36
CA GLU A 15 37.57 -34.82 11.69
C GLU A 15 36.61 -35.70 12.52
N GLU A 16 36.72 -35.65 13.86
CA GLU A 16 35.79 -36.34 14.78
C GLU A 16 34.59 -35.46 15.20
N GLU A 17 34.50 -34.23 14.70
CA GLU A 17 33.46 -33.24 15.02
C GLU A 17 32.61 -32.90 13.78
N PRO A 18 31.82 -33.86 13.25
CA PRO A 18 31.18 -33.75 11.92
C PRO A 18 30.28 -32.53 11.75
N TYR A 19 29.61 -32.08 12.82
CA TYR A 19 28.77 -30.87 12.78
C TYR A 19 29.60 -29.60 12.64
N ARG A 20 30.75 -29.50 13.32
CA ARG A 20 31.65 -28.34 13.20
C ARG A 20 32.29 -28.29 11.83
N LEU A 21 32.74 -29.43 11.34
CA LEU A 21 33.26 -29.55 9.99
C LEU A 21 32.20 -29.10 8.96
N LYS A 22 30.94 -29.58 9.07
CA LYS A 22 29.85 -29.14 8.18
C LYS A 22 29.61 -27.63 8.28
N CYS A 23 29.62 -27.06 9.49
CA CYS A 23 29.52 -25.62 9.69
C CYS A 23 30.65 -24.84 9.03
N ALA A 24 31.89 -25.36 9.00
CA ALA A 24 33.00 -24.72 8.31
C ALA A 24 32.73 -24.61 6.79
N TYR A 25 32.21 -25.67 6.16
CA TYR A 25 31.79 -25.60 4.75
C TYR A 25 30.63 -24.63 4.52
N ILE A 26 29.64 -24.61 5.42
CA ILE A 26 28.51 -23.66 5.33
C ILE A 26 29.05 -22.22 5.43
N TYR A 27 29.94 -21.97 6.39
CA TYR A 27 30.54 -20.67 6.63
C TYR A 27 31.33 -20.18 5.42
N GLU A 28 32.18 -21.03 4.83
CA GLU A 28 32.97 -20.67 3.67
C GLU A 28 32.08 -20.33 2.45
N ARG A 29 31.04 -21.13 2.19
CA ARG A 29 30.06 -20.82 1.13
C ARG A 29 29.35 -19.47 1.34
N LEU A 30 29.09 -19.10 2.60
CA LEU A 30 28.50 -17.81 2.93
C LEU A 30 29.50 -16.66 2.75
N GLN A 31 30.77 -16.84 3.15
CA GLN A 31 31.83 -15.86 2.93
C GLN A 31 32.06 -15.61 1.42
N ASN A 32 32.09 -16.66 0.61
CA ASN A 32 32.18 -16.57 -0.84
C ASN A 32 30.99 -15.79 -1.44
N GLY A 33 29.79 -16.00 -0.87
CA GLY A 33 28.61 -15.22 -1.21
C GLY A 33 28.75 -13.73 -0.88
N ILE A 34 29.22 -13.40 0.32
CA ILE A 34 29.43 -12.02 0.78
C ILE A 34 30.48 -11.30 -0.09
N ALA A 35 31.64 -11.93 -0.29
CA ALA A 35 32.72 -11.37 -1.10
C ALA A 35 32.29 -11.12 -2.55
N ALA A 36 31.44 -11.98 -3.10
CA ALA A 36 30.88 -11.77 -4.43
C ALA A 36 29.92 -10.56 -4.48
N SER A 37 29.05 -10.41 -3.47
CA SER A 37 28.12 -9.28 -3.39
C SER A 37 28.82 -7.93 -3.15
N GLU A 38 29.94 -7.92 -2.44
CA GLU A 38 30.75 -6.72 -2.22
C GLU A 38 31.65 -6.35 -3.41
N GLY A 39 31.71 -7.20 -4.44
CA GLY A 39 32.61 -7.04 -5.58
C GLY A 39 34.10 -7.17 -5.22
N SER A 40 34.40 -7.69 -4.03
CA SER A 40 35.73 -7.83 -3.44
C SER A 40 36.34 -9.23 -3.64
N GLY A 41 35.56 -10.22 -4.08
CA GLY A 41 36.00 -11.58 -4.39
C GLY A 41 36.44 -11.83 -5.84
N PRO A 42 37.20 -12.91 -6.12
CA PRO A 42 37.49 -13.33 -7.49
C PRO A 42 36.17 -13.60 -8.25
N ARG A 43 36.04 -12.99 -9.44
CA ARG A 43 34.87 -13.16 -10.31
C ARG A 43 34.63 -14.65 -10.61
N ARG A 44 33.52 -15.20 -10.09
CA ARG A 44 32.79 -16.40 -10.56
C ARG A 44 33.31 -17.82 -10.23
N SER A 45 34.39 -18.06 -9.47
CA SER A 45 34.95 -19.44 -9.36
C SER A 45 34.79 -20.18 -8.03
N GLU A 46 34.39 -19.54 -6.94
CA GLU A 46 34.33 -20.20 -5.63
C GLU A 46 32.92 -20.77 -5.34
N PRO A 47 32.81 -22.00 -4.82
CA PRO A 47 31.51 -22.58 -4.43
C PRO A 47 30.79 -21.69 -3.42
N ARG A 48 29.56 -21.29 -3.76
CA ARG A 48 28.66 -20.49 -2.92
C ARG A 48 27.23 -21.03 -3.01
N TYR A 49 26.37 -20.60 -2.09
CA TYR A 49 24.94 -20.89 -2.21
C TYR A 49 24.32 -20.04 -3.34
N PRO A 50 23.65 -20.66 -4.33
CA PRO A 50 23.00 -19.92 -5.40
C PRO A 50 21.67 -19.27 -4.94
N ASN A 51 21.04 -19.85 -3.94
CA ASN A 51 19.77 -19.44 -3.34
C ASN A 51 19.64 -20.06 -1.94
N VAL A 52 18.50 -19.84 -1.29
CA VAL A 52 18.28 -20.23 0.11
C VAL A 52 18.13 -21.73 0.31
N GLU A 53 17.63 -22.45 -0.69
CA GLU A 53 17.22 -23.86 -0.57
C GLU A 53 18.39 -24.79 -0.22
N PRO A 54 19.57 -24.76 -0.88
CA PRO A 54 20.69 -25.61 -0.51
C PRO A 54 21.27 -25.27 0.87
N LEU A 55 21.17 -24.02 1.32
CA LEU A 55 21.55 -23.65 2.70
C LEU A 55 20.59 -24.27 3.72
N LEU A 56 19.28 -24.24 3.45
CA LEU A 56 18.29 -24.91 4.30
C LEU A 56 18.50 -26.43 4.30
N SER A 57 18.75 -27.05 3.15
CA SER A 57 19.03 -28.50 3.07
C SER A 57 20.25 -28.90 3.90
N ASP A 58 21.30 -28.08 3.92
CA ASP A 58 22.49 -28.33 4.74
C ASP A 58 22.20 -28.26 6.24
N LEU A 59 21.31 -27.35 6.66
CA LEU A 59 20.88 -27.21 8.06
C LEU A 59 19.88 -28.28 8.47
N GLU A 60 18.96 -28.67 7.58
CA GLU A 60 18.02 -29.77 7.77
C GLU A 60 18.75 -31.10 7.93
N LEU A 61 19.79 -31.34 7.14
CA LEU A 61 20.66 -32.51 7.30
C LEU A 61 21.29 -32.56 8.71
N MET A 62 21.77 -31.43 9.21
CA MET A 62 22.29 -31.34 10.58
C MET A 62 21.20 -31.57 11.62
N LEU A 63 20.01 -30.99 11.41
CA LEU A 63 18.85 -31.16 12.28
C LEU A 63 18.46 -32.63 12.41
N ASP A 64 18.25 -33.31 11.28
CA ASP A 64 17.87 -34.73 11.20
C ASP A 64 18.91 -35.62 11.90
N SER A 65 20.20 -35.37 11.64
CA SER A 65 21.28 -36.10 12.29
C SER A 65 21.29 -35.90 13.81
N LEU A 66 21.08 -34.67 14.30
CA LEU A 66 21.02 -34.40 15.74
C LEU A 66 19.80 -35.07 16.38
N GLU A 67 18.64 -35.04 15.74
CA GLU A 67 17.42 -35.68 16.25
C GLU A 67 17.57 -37.21 16.32
N ALA A 68 18.21 -37.82 15.32
CA ALA A 68 18.50 -39.25 15.29
C ALA A 68 19.54 -39.70 16.33
N ASN A 69 20.45 -38.81 16.75
CA ASN A 69 21.62 -39.14 17.58
C ASN A 69 21.61 -38.48 18.97
N GLN A 70 20.44 -38.36 19.60
CA GLN A 70 20.26 -37.83 20.98
C GLN A 70 20.70 -36.36 21.17
N GLY A 71 20.91 -35.61 20.09
CA GLY A 71 21.25 -34.19 20.07
C GLY A 71 20.04 -33.26 20.13
N THR A 72 18.91 -33.70 20.69
CA THR A 72 17.61 -33.03 20.60
C THR A 72 17.60 -31.62 21.21
N ALA A 73 18.43 -31.34 22.22
CA ALA A 73 18.56 -30.01 22.80
C ALA A 73 19.19 -29.01 21.81
N SER A 74 20.22 -29.43 21.05
CA SER A 74 20.85 -28.61 20.01
C SER A 74 19.96 -28.48 18.78
N ALA A 75 19.27 -29.57 18.39
CA ALA A 75 18.32 -29.59 17.29
C ALA A 75 17.17 -28.60 17.51
N ASN A 76 16.45 -28.73 18.63
CA ASN A 76 15.34 -27.85 19.02
C ASN A 76 15.81 -26.44 19.48
N GLY A 77 17.13 -26.25 19.59
CA GLY A 77 17.77 -25.02 20.03
C GLY A 77 18.20 -24.14 18.86
N GLU A 78 19.51 -23.96 18.73
CA GLU A 78 20.10 -23.03 17.76
C GLU A 78 19.86 -23.44 16.30
N VAL A 79 19.92 -24.72 15.98
CA VAL A 79 19.77 -25.19 14.58
C VAL A 79 18.37 -24.88 14.06
N ARG A 80 17.32 -25.29 14.78
CA ARG A 80 15.94 -24.97 14.41
C ARG A 80 15.66 -23.46 14.38
N ARG A 81 16.22 -22.68 15.32
CA ARG A 81 16.11 -21.22 15.28
C ARG A 81 16.77 -20.62 14.04
N LEU A 82 17.92 -21.14 13.63
CA LEU A 82 18.62 -20.68 12.44
C LEU A 82 17.81 -21.01 11.17
N ILE A 83 17.28 -22.23 11.07
CA ILE A 83 16.38 -22.65 9.98
C ILE A 83 15.18 -21.71 9.91
N GLN A 84 14.53 -21.41 11.04
CA GLN A 84 13.38 -20.50 11.10
C GLN A 84 13.75 -19.08 10.63
N ARG A 85 14.91 -18.55 11.03
CA ARG A 85 15.39 -17.22 10.60
C ARG A 85 15.64 -17.19 9.10
N ILE A 86 16.34 -18.19 8.57
CA ILE A 86 16.65 -18.27 7.14
C ILE A 86 15.37 -18.48 6.32
N SER A 87 14.41 -19.26 6.83
CA SER A 87 13.10 -19.44 6.17
C SER A 87 12.30 -18.14 6.14
N ALA A 88 12.42 -17.29 7.16
CA ALA A 88 11.68 -16.03 7.25
C ALA A 88 12.31 -14.88 6.45
N PHE A 89 13.65 -14.79 6.43
CA PHE A 89 14.37 -13.65 5.84
C PHE A 89 15.10 -13.99 4.53
N GLY A 90 15.21 -15.28 4.20
CA GLY A 90 16.01 -15.75 3.09
C GLY A 90 17.49 -15.34 3.22
N MET A 91 18.14 -15.20 2.06
CA MET A 91 19.49 -14.63 1.95
C MET A 91 19.49 -13.15 1.55
N THR A 92 18.32 -12.56 1.33
CA THR A 92 18.13 -11.18 0.85
C THR A 92 17.63 -10.23 1.93
N LEU A 93 17.33 -10.74 3.14
CA LEU A 93 16.69 -10.06 4.27
C LEU A 93 15.23 -9.66 4.01
N ALA A 94 14.97 -9.04 2.87
CA ALA A 94 13.64 -8.64 2.43
C ALA A 94 13.51 -8.80 0.91
N THR A 95 12.32 -9.20 0.45
CA THR A 95 11.92 -9.15 -0.96
C THR A 95 11.50 -7.73 -1.31
N MET A 96 12.00 -7.22 -2.44
CA MET A 96 11.66 -5.89 -2.92
C MET A 96 10.50 -5.95 -3.92
N ASP A 97 9.44 -5.19 -3.64
CA ASP A 97 8.37 -4.94 -4.60
C ASP A 97 8.72 -3.74 -5.49
N ILE A 98 8.49 -3.86 -6.80
CA ILE A 98 8.59 -2.72 -7.73
C ILE A 98 7.24 -2.05 -7.84
N ARG A 99 7.21 -0.72 -7.95
CA ARG A 99 5.97 0.03 -8.20
C ARG A 99 6.20 1.11 -9.25
N GLN A 100 5.41 1.07 -10.32
CA GLN A 100 5.41 2.08 -11.38
C GLN A 100 3.97 2.43 -11.80
N HIS A 101 3.77 3.65 -12.28
CA HIS A 101 2.47 4.12 -12.76
C HIS A 101 2.11 3.50 -14.12
N ALA A 102 0.85 3.10 -14.29
CA ALA A 102 0.34 2.46 -15.50
C ALA A 102 0.64 3.27 -16.78
N ASP A 103 0.42 4.59 -16.76
CA ASP A 103 0.74 5.47 -17.89
C ASP A 103 2.21 5.42 -18.34
N VAL A 104 3.16 5.21 -17.41
CA VAL A 104 4.60 5.16 -17.74
C VAL A 104 4.92 3.86 -18.49
N THR A 105 4.43 2.73 -17.99
CA THR A 105 4.60 1.43 -18.65
C THR A 105 3.81 1.34 -19.95
N GLY A 106 2.63 1.94 -19.98
CA GLY A 106 1.78 2.03 -21.16
C GLY A 106 2.46 2.81 -22.28
N ALA A 107 2.97 4.02 -21.99
CA ALA A 107 3.70 4.82 -22.98
C ALA A 107 4.95 4.11 -23.53
N ALA A 108 5.68 3.39 -22.68
CA ALA A 108 6.83 2.60 -23.12
C ALA A 108 6.43 1.50 -24.11
N VAL A 109 5.38 0.73 -23.82
CA VAL A 109 4.88 -0.30 -24.74
C VAL A 109 4.32 0.30 -26.02
N ASP A 110 3.65 1.44 -25.94
CA ASP A 110 3.15 2.15 -27.13
C ASP A 110 4.30 2.51 -28.07
N GLU A 111 5.38 3.08 -27.55
CA GLU A 111 6.58 3.41 -28.33
C GLU A 111 7.25 2.16 -28.95
N LEU A 112 7.30 1.06 -28.20
CA LEU A 112 7.86 -0.21 -28.67
C LEU A 112 7.07 -0.80 -29.84
N ILE A 113 5.74 -0.83 -29.72
CA ILE A 113 4.85 -1.39 -30.75
C ILE A 113 4.81 -0.49 -31.99
N ASP A 114 4.65 0.83 -31.82
CA ASP A 114 4.61 1.79 -32.94
C ASP A 114 5.92 1.84 -33.74
N ARG A 115 7.04 1.46 -33.12
CA ARG A 115 8.31 1.34 -33.81
C ARG A 115 8.33 0.18 -34.80
N VAL A 116 7.81 -0.97 -34.41
CA VAL A 116 7.88 -2.21 -35.22
C VAL A 116 6.68 -2.37 -36.14
N ASP A 117 5.55 -1.76 -35.78
CA ASP A 117 4.31 -1.80 -36.53
C ASP A 117 3.91 -0.39 -36.97
N ASN A 118 3.50 -0.26 -38.22
CA ASN A 118 2.92 1.00 -38.68
C ASN A 118 1.42 1.06 -38.32
N VAL A 119 1.11 1.25 -37.03
CA VAL A 119 -0.27 1.39 -36.54
C VAL A 119 -0.79 2.77 -36.93
N ALA A 120 -1.82 2.82 -37.78
CA ALA A 120 -2.43 4.08 -38.18
C ALA A 120 -3.06 4.79 -36.97
N GLY A 121 -2.55 5.98 -36.63
CA GLY A 121 -2.98 6.74 -35.45
C GLY A 121 -2.23 6.42 -34.15
N GLY A 122 -1.27 5.48 -34.20
CA GLY A 122 -0.47 5.05 -33.04
C GLY A 122 -1.21 4.06 -32.14
N PHE A 123 -0.47 3.15 -31.53
CA PHE A 123 -0.98 2.11 -30.64
C PHE A 123 -1.68 2.71 -29.41
N GLY A 124 -1.17 3.83 -28.92
CA GLY A 124 -1.77 4.62 -27.82
C GLY A 124 -3.20 5.09 -28.08
N GLY A 125 -3.59 5.29 -29.35
CA GLY A 125 -4.91 5.80 -29.74
C GLY A 125 -5.97 4.72 -29.97
N LEU A 126 -5.63 3.44 -29.81
CA LEU A 126 -6.57 2.32 -29.98
C LEU A 126 -7.55 2.19 -28.80
N SER A 127 -8.69 1.55 -29.04
CA SER A 127 -9.63 1.16 -27.98
C SER A 127 -8.96 0.20 -26.98
N VAL A 128 -9.45 0.17 -25.74
CA VAL A 128 -8.93 -0.74 -24.70
C VAL A 128 -9.01 -2.20 -25.16
N GLU A 129 -10.08 -2.57 -25.85
CA GLU A 129 -10.28 -3.92 -26.40
C GLU A 129 -9.27 -4.27 -27.50
N ASP A 130 -9.01 -3.35 -28.43
CA ASP A 130 -8.02 -3.54 -29.50
C ASP A 130 -6.60 -3.60 -28.91
N ARG A 131 -6.29 -2.74 -27.94
CA ARG A 131 -5.02 -2.75 -27.21
C ARG A 131 -4.82 -4.07 -26.48
N THR A 132 -5.82 -4.51 -25.72
CA THR A 132 -5.81 -5.80 -25.02
C THR A 132 -5.53 -6.94 -25.98
N SER A 133 -6.29 -7.01 -27.09
CA SER A 133 -6.14 -8.05 -28.10
C SER A 133 -4.74 -8.05 -28.72
N ARG A 134 -4.19 -6.86 -28.98
CA ARG A 134 -2.83 -6.71 -29.52
C ARG A 134 -1.76 -7.14 -28.52
N LEU A 135 -1.84 -6.71 -27.26
CA LEU A 135 -0.88 -7.07 -26.23
C LEU A 135 -0.87 -8.58 -25.96
N VAL A 136 -2.04 -9.23 -25.96
CA VAL A 136 -2.12 -10.70 -25.89
C VAL A 136 -1.43 -11.34 -27.10
N ALA A 137 -1.58 -10.79 -28.31
CA ALA A 137 -0.85 -11.28 -29.48
C ALA A 137 0.67 -11.10 -29.34
N GLU A 138 1.15 -9.98 -28.77
CA GLU A 138 2.57 -9.78 -28.48
C GLU A 138 3.11 -10.78 -27.44
N LEU A 139 2.34 -11.08 -26.40
CA LEU A 139 2.72 -12.09 -25.41
C LEU A 139 2.89 -13.49 -26.03
N LYS A 140 2.19 -13.81 -27.13
CA LYS A 140 2.35 -15.05 -27.89
C LYS A 140 3.48 -15.00 -28.92
N SER A 141 3.78 -13.82 -29.42
CA SER A 141 4.68 -13.64 -30.56
C SER A 141 6.13 -13.94 -30.17
N LYS A 142 6.91 -14.60 -31.05
CA LYS A 142 8.35 -14.79 -30.82
C LYS A 142 9.19 -13.60 -31.32
N ARG A 143 8.54 -12.57 -31.86
CA ARG A 143 9.22 -11.37 -32.31
C ARG A 143 9.67 -10.55 -31.11
N VAL A 144 10.83 -9.93 -31.22
CA VAL A 144 11.40 -9.02 -30.23
C VAL A 144 10.98 -7.60 -30.60
N LEU A 145 10.43 -6.84 -29.66
CA LEU A 145 10.04 -5.44 -29.87
C LEU A 145 11.23 -4.49 -29.69
N THR A 146 12.22 -4.91 -28.93
CA THR A 146 13.45 -4.16 -28.66
C THR A 146 14.62 -4.56 -29.57
N SER A 147 15.59 -3.65 -29.76
CA SER A 147 16.86 -3.99 -30.41
C SER A 147 17.98 -3.11 -29.85
N ARG A 148 19.23 -3.60 -29.81
CA ARG A 148 20.36 -2.80 -29.32
C ARG A 148 20.69 -1.57 -30.18
N ALA A 149 20.18 -1.53 -31.42
CA ALA A 149 20.32 -0.38 -32.31
C ALA A 149 19.17 0.64 -32.15
N ALA A 150 18.19 0.34 -31.31
CA ALA A 150 17.03 1.19 -31.09
C ALA A 150 17.35 2.32 -30.11
N SER A 151 17.10 3.55 -30.55
CA SER A 151 16.92 4.68 -29.63
C SER A 151 15.44 4.79 -29.25
N PHE A 152 15.19 4.93 -27.96
CA PHE A 152 13.87 5.23 -27.38
C PHE A 152 13.93 6.55 -26.62
N THR A 153 12.78 7.08 -26.23
CA THR A 153 12.73 8.22 -25.32
C THR A 153 13.43 7.90 -23.98
N PRO A 154 13.92 8.91 -23.24
CA PRO A 154 14.55 8.68 -21.94
C PRO A 154 13.63 7.94 -20.95
N ALA A 155 12.33 8.25 -20.94
CA ALA A 155 11.36 7.59 -20.08
C ALA A 155 11.19 6.09 -20.42
N THR A 156 11.08 5.75 -21.71
CA THR A 156 11.01 4.35 -22.16
C THR A 156 12.31 3.61 -21.88
N THR A 157 13.46 4.27 -22.09
CA THR A 157 14.78 3.70 -21.77
C THR A 157 14.89 3.35 -20.29
N GLU A 158 14.43 4.23 -19.39
CA GLU A 158 14.42 3.96 -17.93
C GLU A 158 13.57 2.73 -17.57
N VAL A 159 12.42 2.53 -18.23
CA VAL A 159 11.57 1.34 -18.02
C VAL A 159 12.25 0.06 -18.52
N LEU A 160 12.92 0.12 -19.68
CA LEU A 160 13.68 -1.01 -20.23
C LEU A 160 14.87 -1.38 -19.36
N ASP A 161 15.63 -0.38 -18.90
CA ASP A 161 16.74 -0.57 -17.98
C ASP A 161 16.26 -1.17 -16.65
N LEU A 162 15.07 -0.78 -16.18
CA LEU A 162 14.46 -1.35 -14.98
C LEU A 162 14.14 -2.85 -15.15
N VAL A 163 13.46 -3.27 -16.23
CA VAL A 163 13.16 -4.71 -16.42
C VAL A 163 14.43 -5.54 -16.64
N GLU A 164 15.45 -4.98 -17.29
CA GLU A 164 16.75 -5.65 -17.41
C GLU A 164 17.45 -5.76 -16.05
N THR A 165 17.41 -4.71 -15.23
CA THR A 165 17.96 -4.70 -13.86
C THR A 165 17.28 -5.76 -13.00
N VAL A 166 15.95 -5.92 -13.10
CA VAL A 166 15.22 -6.98 -12.40
C VAL A 166 15.74 -8.35 -12.81
N ARG A 167 15.90 -8.59 -14.11
CA ARG A 167 16.40 -9.86 -14.63
C ARG A 167 17.81 -10.16 -14.12
N GLN A 168 18.70 -9.17 -14.17
CA GLN A 168 20.07 -9.29 -13.66
C GLN A 168 20.09 -9.59 -12.16
N ALA A 169 19.30 -8.85 -11.37
CA ALA A 169 19.21 -9.08 -9.93
C ALA A 169 18.69 -10.49 -9.60
N GLN A 170 17.67 -10.99 -10.29
CA GLN A 170 17.17 -12.35 -10.09
C GLN A 170 18.18 -13.43 -10.49
N ASP A 171 18.92 -13.22 -11.59
CA ASP A 171 19.96 -14.17 -12.03
C ASP A 171 21.18 -14.17 -11.07
N GLU A 172 21.44 -13.06 -10.36
CA GLU A 172 22.57 -12.94 -9.43
C GLU A 172 22.24 -13.36 -7.98
N TYR A 173 21.08 -12.91 -7.46
CA TYR A 173 20.70 -13.04 -6.05
C TYR A 173 19.54 -14.02 -5.81
N GLY A 174 19.02 -14.63 -6.87
CA GLY A 174 17.86 -15.52 -6.84
C GLY A 174 16.54 -14.78 -7.04
N GLN A 175 15.50 -15.52 -7.43
CA GLN A 175 14.21 -14.95 -7.82
C GLN A 175 13.53 -14.17 -6.67
N GLN A 176 13.73 -14.59 -5.42
CA GLN A 176 13.11 -14.00 -4.24
C GLN A 176 13.56 -12.56 -3.92
N VAL A 177 14.57 -12.03 -4.62
CA VAL A 177 15.01 -10.64 -4.45
C VAL A 177 13.92 -9.66 -4.90
N ILE A 178 13.21 -9.98 -5.99
CA ILE A 178 12.15 -9.16 -6.59
C ILE A 178 11.12 -10.12 -7.19
N GLU A 179 9.92 -10.17 -6.61
CA GLU A 179 8.88 -11.11 -7.05
C GLU A 179 7.68 -10.40 -7.70
N SER A 180 7.44 -9.13 -7.38
CA SER A 180 6.22 -8.43 -7.75
C SER A 180 6.47 -7.07 -8.39
N TRP A 181 5.62 -6.74 -9.37
CA TRP A 181 5.52 -5.43 -9.99
C TRP A 181 4.11 -4.88 -9.80
N ILE A 182 4.01 -3.86 -8.95
CA ILE A 182 2.77 -3.14 -8.63
C ILE A 182 2.51 -2.08 -9.70
N VAL A 183 1.37 -2.18 -10.36
CA VAL A 183 0.90 -1.25 -11.39
C VAL A 183 0.00 -0.21 -10.74
N ALA A 184 0.57 0.95 -10.40
CA ALA A 184 -0.17 2.05 -9.78
C ALA A 184 -1.12 2.71 -10.78
N MET A 185 -2.28 3.17 -10.30
CA MET A 185 -3.38 3.68 -11.13
C MET A 185 -3.81 2.70 -12.23
N THR A 186 -4.02 1.42 -11.88
CA THR A 186 -4.56 0.43 -12.82
C THR A 186 -6.01 0.75 -13.11
N ARG A 187 -6.37 0.93 -14.39
CA ARG A 187 -7.75 1.20 -14.83
C ARG A 187 -8.37 0.01 -15.56
N ASP A 188 -7.58 -0.68 -16.38
CA ASP A 188 -8.09 -1.80 -17.18
C ASP A 188 -7.01 -2.87 -17.45
N VAL A 189 -7.38 -3.92 -18.18
CA VAL A 189 -6.56 -5.12 -18.42
C VAL A 189 -5.29 -4.81 -19.21
N ASP A 190 -5.33 -3.84 -20.11
CA ASP A 190 -4.19 -3.48 -20.96
C ASP A 190 -3.03 -2.86 -20.16
N ASP A 191 -3.30 -2.22 -19.03
CA ASP A 191 -2.26 -1.73 -18.10
C ASP A 191 -1.41 -2.89 -17.55
N LEU A 192 -2.04 -4.00 -17.19
CA LEU A 192 -1.34 -5.19 -16.66
C LEU A 192 -0.60 -5.93 -17.77
N LEU A 193 -1.22 -6.06 -18.95
CA LEU A 193 -0.61 -6.70 -20.10
C LEU A 193 0.60 -5.91 -20.62
N ALA A 194 0.60 -4.58 -20.54
CA ALA A 194 1.73 -3.75 -20.91
C ALA A 194 2.99 -4.13 -20.10
N VAL A 195 2.85 -4.30 -18.78
CA VAL A 195 3.97 -4.74 -17.93
C VAL A 195 4.45 -6.13 -18.30
N LEU A 196 3.54 -7.07 -18.60
CA LEU A 196 3.93 -8.41 -19.02
C LEU A 196 4.69 -8.40 -20.36
N VAL A 197 4.30 -7.55 -21.31
CA VAL A 197 5.02 -7.40 -22.59
C VAL A 197 6.43 -6.84 -22.35
N LEU A 198 6.59 -5.84 -21.49
CA LEU A 198 7.91 -5.32 -21.12
C LEU A 198 8.77 -6.38 -20.41
N ALA A 199 8.18 -7.10 -19.45
CA ALA A 199 8.85 -8.16 -18.71
C ALA A 199 9.28 -9.32 -19.63
N LYS A 200 8.50 -9.60 -20.69
CA LYS A 200 8.85 -10.60 -21.70
C LYS A 200 10.10 -10.22 -22.50
N GLU A 201 10.29 -8.94 -22.83
CA GLU A 201 11.49 -8.48 -23.54
C GLU A 201 12.78 -8.73 -22.74
N ALA A 202 12.70 -8.76 -21.41
CA ALA A 202 13.80 -9.13 -20.51
C ALA A 202 13.83 -10.65 -20.17
N GLY A 203 12.94 -11.46 -20.74
CA GLY A 203 12.83 -12.89 -20.47
C GLY A 203 12.36 -13.22 -19.05
N LEU A 204 11.66 -12.31 -18.37
CA LEU A 204 11.08 -12.54 -17.04
C LEU A 204 9.78 -13.35 -17.13
N VAL A 205 9.03 -13.18 -18.21
CA VAL A 205 7.78 -13.93 -18.45
C VAL A 205 7.75 -14.50 -19.87
N VAL A 206 7.45 -15.78 -20.00
CA VAL A 206 7.32 -16.51 -21.28
C VAL A 206 6.20 -17.54 -21.11
N PRO A 207 4.94 -17.21 -21.45
CA PRO A 207 3.78 -18.06 -21.14
C PRO A 207 3.83 -19.47 -21.73
N ASP A 208 4.30 -19.63 -22.97
CA ASP A 208 4.37 -20.92 -23.67
C ASP A 208 5.47 -21.84 -23.13
N GLU A 209 6.48 -21.27 -22.47
CA GLU A 209 7.53 -22.01 -21.75
C GLU A 209 7.24 -22.14 -20.25
N GLY A 210 6.11 -21.60 -19.76
CA GLY A 210 5.75 -21.61 -18.35
C GLY A 210 6.70 -20.78 -17.47
N ILE A 211 7.43 -19.83 -18.04
CA ILE A 211 8.33 -18.96 -17.29
C ILE A 211 7.51 -17.79 -16.73
N SER A 212 7.41 -17.70 -15.40
CA SER A 212 6.75 -16.59 -14.71
C SER A 212 7.60 -16.14 -13.53
N ARG A 213 8.64 -15.34 -13.81
CA ARG A 213 9.58 -14.88 -12.78
C ARG A 213 9.11 -13.65 -12.02
N LEU A 214 8.12 -12.93 -12.55
CA LEU A 214 7.62 -11.68 -12.01
C LEU A 214 6.08 -11.71 -12.01
N SER A 215 5.48 -11.45 -10.86
CA SER A 215 4.02 -11.32 -10.71
C SER A 215 3.60 -9.87 -10.92
N VAL A 216 2.62 -9.64 -11.79
CA VAL A 216 2.05 -8.30 -12.01
C VAL A 216 0.85 -8.10 -11.07
N VAL A 217 0.92 -7.05 -10.26
CA VAL A 217 -0.02 -6.75 -9.18
C VAL A 217 -0.78 -5.47 -9.51
N PRO A 218 -2.08 -5.53 -9.85
CA PRO A 218 -2.88 -4.32 -10.01
C PRO A 218 -3.00 -3.57 -8.68
N LEU A 219 -2.90 -2.24 -8.75
CA LEU A 219 -3.24 -1.36 -7.64
C LEU A 219 -4.39 -0.45 -8.07
N PHE A 220 -5.58 -0.73 -7.52
CA PHE A 220 -6.80 0.05 -7.70
C PHE A 220 -6.88 1.15 -6.63
N GLU A 221 -6.93 2.41 -7.06
CA GLU A 221 -6.71 3.57 -6.18
C GLU A 221 -7.90 4.53 -6.15
N GLU A 222 -8.70 4.65 -7.21
CA GLU A 222 -9.88 5.53 -7.25
C GLU A 222 -11.18 4.76 -6.94
N ILE A 223 -12.27 5.47 -6.64
CA ILE A 223 -13.56 4.84 -6.32
C ILE A 223 -14.09 4.02 -7.50
N GLU A 224 -14.00 4.57 -8.71
CA GLU A 224 -14.44 3.87 -9.92
C GLU A 224 -13.55 2.65 -10.23
N ASP A 225 -12.23 2.75 -9.99
CA ASP A 225 -11.31 1.63 -10.14
C ASP A 225 -11.68 0.48 -9.19
N LEU A 226 -11.99 0.79 -7.91
CA LEU A 226 -12.41 -0.20 -6.92
C LEU A 226 -13.73 -0.88 -7.32
N ARG A 227 -14.70 -0.12 -7.83
CA ARG A 227 -15.97 -0.64 -8.33
C ARG A 227 -15.74 -1.63 -9.48
N ARG A 228 -14.82 -1.33 -10.38
CA ARG A 228 -14.52 -2.15 -11.57
C ARG A 228 -13.44 -3.21 -11.37
N ALA A 229 -12.76 -3.24 -10.21
CA ALA A 229 -11.63 -4.14 -9.94
C ALA A 229 -11.93 -5.60 -10.26
N HIS A 230 -13.11 -6.09 -9.85
CA HIS A 230 -13.52 -7.47 -10.07
C HIS A 230 -13.76 -7.79 -11.56
N GLU A 231 -14.32 -6.87 -12.34
CA GLU A 231 -14.53 -7.04 -13.78
C GLU A 231 -13.20 -7.09 -14.53
N VAL A 232 -12.27 -6.19 -14.18
CA VAL A 232 -10.91 -6.15 -14.75
C VAL A 232 -10.19 -7.46 -14.45
N MET A 233 -10.24 -7.93 -13.21
CA MET A 233 -9.59 -9.19 -12.82
C MET A 233 -10.25 -10.42 -13.45
N ASP A 234 -11.58 -10.44 -13.60
CA ASP A 234 -12.27 -11.53 -14.28
C ASP A 234 -11.85 -11.63 -15.76
N ARG A 235 -11.76 -10.49 -16.44
CA ARG A 235 -11.28 -10.43 -17.84
C ARG A 235 -9.80 -10.82 -17.93
N TYR A 236 -8.95 -10.31 -17.05
CA TYR A 236 -7.52 -10.62 -17.02
C TYR A 236 -7.28 -12.13 -16.81
N LEU A 237 -7.96 -12.76 -15.85
CA LEU A 237 -7.81 -14.19 -15.56
C LEU A 237 -8.47 -15.11 -16.60
N SER A 238 -9.39 -14.58 -17.40
CA SER A 238 -9.97 -15.28 -18.54
C SER A 238 -9.00 -15.42 -19.72
N ILE A 239 -7.88 -14.69 -19.74
CA ILE A 239 -6.86 -14.78 -20.79
C ILE A 239 -6.03 -16.06 -20.58
N PRO A 240 -5.97 -16.99 -21.55
CA PRO A 240 -5.27 -18.27 -21.38
C PRO A 240 -3.79 -18.13 -20.99
N GLU A 241 -3.09 -17.15 -21.57
CA GLU A 241 -1.67 -16.90 -21.32
C GLU A 241 -1.43 -16.44 -19.88
N ILE A 242 -2.35 -15.63 -19.34
CA ILE A 242 -2.31 -15.21 -17.94
C ILE A 242 -2.54 -16.39 -17.03
N LYS A 243 -3.50 -17.25 -17.34
CA LYS A 243 -3.76 -18.46 -16.55
C LYS A 243 -2.53 -19.38 -16.50
N LEU A 244 -1.81 -19.54 -17.60
CA LEU A 244 -0.55 -20.29 -17.64
C LEU A 244 0.51 -19.67 -16.71
N LEU A 245 0.72 -18.36 -16.80
CA LEU A 245 1.68 -17.66 -15.94
C LEU A 245 1.33 -17.78 -14.46
N VAL A 246 0.05 -17.56 -14.11
CA VAL A 246 -0.44 -17.65 -12.72
C VAL A 246 -0.25 -19.06 -12.16
N MET A 247 -0.57 -20.10 -12.93
CA MET A 247 -0.40 -21.48 -12.46
C MET A 247 1.08 -21.86 -12.35
N ALA A 248 1.93 -21.39 -13.27
CA ALA A 248 3.38 -21.54 -13.16
C ALA A 248 3.96 -20.84 -11.93
N ALA A 249 3.35 -19.73 -11.50
CA ALA A 249 3.68 -19.00 -10.28
C ALA A 249 3.01 -19.54 -8.99
N GLY A 250 2.40 -20.73 -9.04
CA GLY A 250 1.82 -21.39 -7.86
C GLY A 250 0.34 -21.09 -7.60
N GLY A 251 -0.37 -20.50 -8.56
CA GLY A 251 -1.84 -20.34 -8.50
C GLY A 251 -2.33 -19.24 -7.55
N VAL A 252 -1.46 -18.29 -7.19
CA VAL A 252 -1.79 -17.13 -6.35
C VAL A 252 -1.69 -15.86 -7.18
N VAL A 253 -2.70 -15.00 -7.08
CA VAL A 253 -2.71 -13.66 -7.70
C VAL A 253 -2.82 -12.62 -6.61
N GLU A 254 -1.89 -11.68 -6.58
CA GLU A 254 -1.97 -10.53 -5.68
C GLU A 254 -2.83 -9.42 -6.30
N VAL A 255 -3.65 -8.77 -5.49
CA VAL A 255 -4.37 -7.54 -5.86
C VAL A 255 -4.17 -6.51 -4.76
N MET A 256 -3.60 -5.35 -5.10
CA MET A 256 -3.36 -4.28 -4.16
C MET A 256 -4.52 -3.28 -4.14
N LEU A 257 -4.92 -2.87 -2.93
CA LEU A 257 -6.02 -1.93 -2.72
C LEU A 257 -5.51 -0.63 -2.10
N GLY A 258 -5.79 0.49 -2.76
CA GLY A 258 -5.35 1.83 -2.37
C GLY A 258 -6.33 2.51 -1.40
N TYR A 259 -6.06 2.45 -0.10
CA TYR A 259 -6.94 3.03 0.93
C TYR A 259 -6.87 4.57 0.97
N SER A 260 -5.67 5.14 1.10
CA SER A 260 -5.53 6.60 1.21
C SER A 260 -5.88 7.34 -0.09
N ASP A 261 -5.57 6.76 -1.24
CA ASP A 261 -5.90 7.35 -2.55
C ASP A 261 -7.42 7.32 -2.81
N SER A 262 -8.12 6.22 -2.50
CA SER A 262 -9.59 6.16 -2.66
C SER A 262 -10.32 7.06 -1.66
N ASN A 263 -9.76 7.22 -0.45
CA ASN A 263 -10.25 8.21 0.52
C ASN A 263 -10.08 9.65 0.01
N LYS A 264 -8.97 9.97 -0.66
CA LYS A 264 -8.77 11.28 -1.32
C LYS A 264 -9.78 11.52 -2.45
N ASP A 265 -10.19 10.47 -3.15
CA ASP A 265 -11.12 10.57 -4.27
C ASP A 265 -12.59 10.70 -3.83
N GLY A 266 -13.03 9.86 -2.88
CA GLY A 266 -14.46 9.73 -2.51
C GLY A 266 -14.80 9.88 -1.03
N GLY A 267 -13.84 10.18 -0.17
CA GLY A 267 -14.03 10.29 1.28
C GLY A 267 -14.04 8.95 2.01
N ILE A 268 -13.96 9.01 3.34
CA ILE A 268 -13.66 7.82 4.16
C ILE A 268 -14.78 6.77 4.16
N LEU A 269 -16.05 7.19 4.15
CA LEU A 269 -17.16 6.25 4.18
C LEU A 269 -17.25 5.47 2.87
N THR A 270 -17.29 6.20 1.76
CA THR A 270 -17.36 5.63 0.41
C THR A 270 -16.17 4.73 0.14
N SER A 271 -14.95 5.20 0.40
CA SER A 271 -13.73 4.41 0.14
C SER A 271 -13.72 3.10 0.93
N GLN A 272 -14.00 3.12 2.24
CA GLN A 272 -14.02 1.89 3.05
C GLN A 272 -15.12 0.92 2.60
N TRP A 273 -16.27 1.44 2.19
CA TRP A 273 -17.36 0.59 1.71
C TRP A 273 -17.06 -0.03 0.34
N GLU A 274 -16.54 0.74 -0.61
CA GLU A 274 -16.15 0.23 -1.93
C GLU A 274 -14.98 -0.75 -1.83
N LEU A 275 -14.04 -0.53 -0.91
CA LEU A 275 -12.99 -1.50 -0.58
C LEU A 275 -13.58 -2.81 -0.04
N TYR A 276 -14.60 -2.76 0.82
CA TYR A 276 -15.26 -3.95 1.35
C TYR A 276 -15.97 -4.74 0.22
N LYS A 277 -16.69 -4.04 -0.66
CA LYS A 277 -17.35 -4.63 -1.84
C LYS A 277 -16.33 -5.25 -2.81
N ALA A 278 -15.26 -4.52 -3.14
CA ALA A 278 -14.21 -4.98 -4.04
C ALA A 278 -13.56 -6.27 -3.54
N GLN A 279 -13.22 -6.37 -2.26
CA GLN A 279 -12.63 -7.57 -1.67
C GLN A 279 -13.54 -8.81 -1.83
N ARG A 280 -14.84 -8.67 -1.58
CA ARG A 280 -15.83 -9.74 -1.76
C ARG A 280 -15.95 -10.18 -3.22
N ALA A 281 -16.02 -9.21 -4.12
CA ALA A 281 -16.17 -9.47 -5.54
C ALA A 281 -14.90 -10.14 -6.11
N LEU A 282 -13.71 -9.68 -5.73
CA LEU A 282 -12.43 -10.28 -6.11
C LEU A 282 -12.29 -11.72 -5.63
N ARG A 283 -12.72 -12.04 -4.40
CA ARG A 283 -12.76 -13.43 -3.91
C ARG A 283 -13.62 -14.31 -4.81
N THR A 284 -14.79 -13.83 -5.20
CA THR A 284 -15.70 -14.57 -6.10
C THR A 284 -15.07 -14.82 -7.47
N VAL A 285 -14.29 -13.85 -7.99
CA VAL A 285 -13.51 -14.01 -9.21
C VAL A 285 -12.42 -15.07 -9.04
N GLY A 286 -11.70 -15.08 -7.92
CA GLY A 286 -10.71 -16.11 -7.61
C GLY A 286 -11.28 -17.52 -7.66
N GLU A 287 -12.43 -17.73 -6.99
CA GLU A 287 -13.15 -19.01 -6.98
C GLU A 287 -13.58 -19.45 -8.37
N LYS A 288 -14.13 -18.53 -9.18
CA LYS A 288 -14.53 -18.79 -10.56
C LYS A 288 -13.36 -19.29 -11.42
N HIS A 289 -12.16 -18.76 -11.22
CA HIS A 289 -10.98 -19.10 -12.01
C HIS A 289 -10.13 -20.23 -11.42
N GLY A 290 -10.41 -20.65 -10.19
CA GLY A 290 -9.65 -21.67 -9.46
C GLY A 290 -8.27 -21.17 -9.01
N VAL A 291 -8.17 -19.89 -8.65
CA VAL A 291 -6.93 -19.25 -8.18
C VAL A 291 -7.15 -18.60 -6.81
N ALA A 292 -6.11 -18.56 -5.98
CA ALA A 292 -6.17 -17.86 -4.71
C ALA A 292 -5.90 -16.36 -4.94
N ILE A 293 -6.78 -15.49 -4.45
CA ILE A 293 -6.57 -14.04 -4.46
C ILE A 293 -5.94 -13.64 -3.12
N ARG A 294 -4.70 -13.14 -3.16
CA ARG A 294 -4.04 -12.54 -1.99
C ARG A 294 -4.23 -11.02 -2.03
N LEU A 295 -4.99 -10.50 -1.06
CA LEU A 295 -5.18 -9.06 -0.95
C LEU A 295 -3.93 -8.40 -0.36
N PHE A 296 -3.45 -7.38 -1.05
CA PHE A 296 -2.36 -6.51 -0.60
C PHE A 296 -2.93 -5.18 -0.12
N HIS A 297 -2.98 -5.00 1.20
CA HIS A 297 -3.52 -3.81 1.82
C HIS A 297 -2.49 -2.68 1.84
N GLY A 298 -2.78 -1.64 1.04
CA GLY A 298 -1.93 -0.46 0.92
C GLY A 298 -1.94 0.46 2.16
N ARG A 299 -1.16 1.55 2.05
CA ARG A 299 -1.05 2.58 3.09
C ARG A 299 -2.43 3.12 3.46
N GLY A 300 -2.69 3.18 4.77
CA GLY A 300 -3.89 3.83 5.30
C GLY A 300 -5.12 2.93 5.45
N GLY A 301 -4.98 1.61 5.29
CA GLY A 301 -6.01 0.69 5.79
C GLY A 301 -6.07 0.68 7.32
N THR A 302 -7.25 0.39 7.87
CA THR A 302 -7.45 0.12 9.30
C THR A 302 -6.46 -0.94 9.81
N VAL A 303 -6.12 -1.91 8.96
CA VAL A 303 -5.15 -3.00 9.19
C VAL A 303 -3.71 -2.51 9.38
N GLY A 304 -3.27 -1.47 8.65
CA GLY A 304 -1.89 -0.97 8.69
C GLY A 304 -1.62 0.11 9.75
N ARG A 305 -2.66 0.65 10.39
CA ARG A 305 -2.59 1.95 11.09
C ARG A 305 -2.14 1.91 12.54
N GLY A 306 -2.06 0.76 13.20
CA GLY A 306 -1.56 0.61 14.58
C GLY A 306 -2.27 1.41 15.68
N GLY A 307 -3.30 2.21 15.35
CA GLY A 307 -4.08 3.02 16.30
C GLY A 307 -5.35 2.34 16.82
N GLY A 308 -5.75 1.22 16.19
CA GLY A 308 -6.66 0.22 16.73
C GLY A 308 -5.99 -1.16 16.64
N PRO A 309 -6.51 -2.20 17.30
CA PRO A 309 -5.90 -3.52 17.25
C PRO A 309 -5.86 -4.02 15.79
N THR A 310 -4.65 -4.31 15.26
CA THR A 310 -4.46 -4.94 13.93
C THR A 310 -5.37 -6.16 13.77
N ASN A 311 -5.62 -6.88 14.88
CA ASN A 311 -6.54 -8.00 14.97
C ASN A 311 -7.98 -7.62 14.55
N ASP A 312 -8.57 -6.59 15.16
CA ASP A 312 -9.95 -6.15 14.85
C ASP A 312 -10.11 -5.77 13.37
N ALA A 313 -9.08 -5.17 12.79
CA ALA A 313 -9.10 -4.76 11.38
C ALA A 313 -9.04 -5.96 10.42
N ILE A 314 -8.29 -7.02 10.76
CA ILE A 314 -8.26 -8.27 10.00
C ILE A 314 -9.61 -9.00 10.16
N MET A 315 -10.14 -9.06 11.39
CA MET A 315 -11.44 -9.67 11.68
C MET A 315 -12.64 -8.90 11.09
N ALA A 316 -12.45 -7.64 10.71
CA ALA A 316 -13.44 -6.81 10.04
C ALA A 316 -13.44 -6.96 8.50
N GLN A 317 -12.49 -7.70 7.94
CA GLN A 317 -12.51 -8.03 6.51
C GLN A 317 -13.71 -8.90 6.17
N PRO A 318 -14.17 -8.92 4.90
CA PRO A 318 -15.22 -9.83 4.50
C PRO A 318 -14.84 -11.30 4.74
N TYR A 319 -15.86 -12.16 4.88
CA TYR A 319 -15.62 -13.59 5.04
C TYR A 319 -14.90 -14.17 3.82
N ALA A 320 -14.09 -15.21 4.05
CA ALA A 320 -13.31 -15.94 3.05
C ALA A 320 -12.26 -15.12 2.27
N THR A 321 -12.00 -13.85 2.59
CA THR A 321 -11.01 -13.05 1.85
C THR A 321 -9.59 -13.18 2.37
N VAL A 322 -9.40 -13.62 3.62
CA VAL A 322 -8.07 -13.80 4.21
C VAL A 322 -7.46 -15.14 3.78
N ASP A 323 -8.20 -16.26 3.90
CA ASP A 323 -7.77 -17.60 3.45
C ASP A 323 -6.27 -17.93 3.67
N GLY A 324 -5.79 -17.71 4.89
CA GLY A 324 -4.42 -17.95 5.33
C GLY A 324 -3.36 -16.99 4.79
N ARG A 325 -3.75 -15.96 4.02
CA ARG A 325 -2.85 -15.09 3.26
C ARG A 325 -3.22 -13.62 3.43
N ILE A 326 -2.25 -12.84 3.87
CA ILE A 326 -2.40 -11.38 3.91
C ILE A 326 -1.07 -10.72 3.59
N LYS A 327 -1.09 -9.62 2.85
CA LYS A 327 0.06 -8.74 2.63
C LYS A 327 -0.35 -7.33 3.05
N ILE A 328 0.44 -6.71 3.94
CA ILE A 328 0.09 -5.41 4.54
C ILE A 328 1.27 -4.46 4.35
N THR A 329 1.01 -3.24 3.88
CA THR A 329 2.01 -2.17 3.92
C THR A 329 2.12 -1.63 5.34
N GLU A 330 3.24 -1.86 6.00
CA GLU A 330 3.58 -1.16 7.25
C GLU A 330 4.04 0.26 6.95
N GLN A 331 3.38 1.25 7.55
CA GLN A 331 3.72 2.66 7.32
C GLN A 331 4.99 3.03 8.09
N GLY A 332 5.89 3.80 7.47
CA GLY A 332 7.16 4.19 8.07
C GLY A 332 7.01 4.86 9.45
N GLU A 333 5.96 5.65 9.63
CA GLU A 333 5.64 6.32 10.90
C GLU A 333 5.18 5.38 12.04
N VAL A 334 4.83 4.12 11.73
CA VAL A 334 4.36 3.11 12.69
C VAL A 334 5.42 2.04 12.96
N VAL A 335 6.48 1.95 12.13
CA VAL A 335 7.52 0.90 12.27
C VAL A 335 8.16 0.91 13.65
N SER A 336 8.50 2.08 14.19
CA SER A 336 9.12 2.17 15.52
C SER A 336 8.17 1.73 16.65
N ASP A 337 6.87 1.98 16.52
CA ASP A 337 5.87 1.57 17.51
C ASP A 337 5.61 0.07 17.50
N LYS A 338 5.69 -0.56 16.31
CA LYS A 338 5.43 -2.00 16.15
C LYS A 338 6.68 -2.86 16.32
N TYR A 339 7.84 -2.37 15.89
CA TYR A 339 9.06 -3.17 15.76
C TYR A 339 10.28 -2.56 16.45
N GLY A 340 10.15 -1.39 17.09
CA GLY A 340 11.28 -0.70 17.73
C GLY A 340 11.88 -1.43 18.94
N LEU A 341 11.13 -2.34 19.55
CA LEU A 341 11.59 -3.24 20.61
C LEU A 341 11.20 -4.69 20.28
N PRO A 342 12.04 -5.69 20.62
CA PRO A 342 11.73 -7.10 20.37
C PRO A 342 10.38 -7.56 20.94
N GLU A 343 9.99 -7.06 22.12
CA GLU A 343 8.71 -7.39 22.76
C GLU A 343 7.52 -6.82 21.99
N LEU A 344 7.66 -5.60 21.44
CA LEU A 344 6.63 -4.99 20.60
C LEU A 344 6.48 -5.77 19.29
N ALA A 345 7.62 -6.11 18.66
CA ALA A 345 7.64 -6.90 17.43
C ALA A 345 6.96 -8.25 17.62
N ARG A 346 7.28 -8.94 18.72
CA ARG A 346 6.66 -10.21 19.09
C ARG A 346 5.16 -10.06 19.27
N ASN A 347 4.71 -9.11 20.09
CA ASN A 347 3.28 -8.91 20.36
C ASN A 347 2.52 -8.58 19.07
N HIS A 348 3.07 -7.71 18.21
CA HIS A 348 2.43 -7.35 16.94
C HIS A 348 2.33 -8.53 15.97
N LEU A 349 3.41 -9.32 15.82
CA LEU A 349 3.40 -10.52 14.98
C LEU A 349 2.46 -11.58 15.53
N GLU A 350 2.44 -11.80 16.85
CA GLU A 350 1.53 -12.73 17.52
C GLU A 350 0.07 -12.38 17.28
N LEU A 351 -0.30 -11.11 17.48
CA LEU A 351 -1.67 -10.63 17.21
C LEU A 351 -2.05 -10.76 15.73
N THR A 352 -1.12 -10.46 14.83
CA THR A 352 -1.35 -10.54 13.38
C THR A 352 -1.56 -11.98 12.95
N ILE A 353 -0.69 -12.91 13.37
CA ILE A 353 -0.81 -14.33 13.05
C ILE A 353 -2.10 -14.91 13.65
N ALA A 354 -2.40 -14.60 14.91
CA ALA A 354 -3.64 -15.04 15.55
C ALA A 354 -4.88 -14.59 14.77
N ALA A 355 -4.92 -13.32 14.36
CA ALA A 355 -6.03 -12.77 13.58
C ALA A 355 -6.17 -13.43 12.21
N VAL A 356 -5.05 -13.69 11.52
CA VAL A 356 -5.07 -14.38 10.21
C VAL A 356 -5.59 -15.80 10.38
N ILE A 357 -5.11 -16.55 11.37
CA ILE A 357 -5.60 -17.91 11.64
C ILE A 357 -7.09 -17.88 11.98
N GLU A 358 -7.52 -16.99 12.88
CA GLU A 358 -8.91 -16.88 13.30
C GLU A 358 -9.84 -16.50 12.14
N ALA A 359 -9.49 -15.49 11.36
CA ALA A 359 -10.27 -15.08 10.18
C ALA A 359 -10.35 -16.20 9.14
N SER A 360 -9.26 -16.93 8.93
CA SER A 360 -9.21 -18.00 7.92
C SER A 360 -10.01 -19.24 8.31
N LEU A 361 -10.05 -19.57 9.60
CA LEU A 361 -10.72 -20.78 10.09
C LEU A 361 -12.16 -20.53 10.56
N LEU A 362 -12.44 -19.37 11.16
CA LEU A 362 -13.73 -19.05 11.78
C LEU A 362 -14.56 -18.04 10.98
N HIS A 363 -13.98 -17.41 9.96
CA HIS A 363 -14.68 -16.45 9.09
C HIS A 363 -14.61 -16.86 7.62
N SER A 364 -14.68 -18.17 7.35
CA SER A 364 -14.76 -18.74 5.99
C SER A 364 -16.16 -18.65 5.36
N GLU A 365 -17.20 -18.49 6.17
CA GLU A 365 -18.59 -18.38 5.73
C GLU A 365 -19.27 -17.14 6.34
N PRO A 366 -20.34 -16.61 5.70
CA PRO A 366 -21.12 -15.53 6.27
C PRO A 366 -21.72 -15.96 7.62
N ARG A 367 -21.59 -15.09 8.63
CA ARG A 367 -22.14 -15.32 9.98
C ARG A 367 -23.65 -15.09 10.08
N TYR A 368 -24.20 -14.36 9.12
CA TYR A 368 -25.58 -13.91 9.08
C TYR A 368 -26.21 -14.34 7.76
N ASP A 369 -27.53 -14.50 7.75
CA ASP A 369 -28.26 -14.86 6.53
C ASP A 369 -28.25 -13.74 5.48
N ASP A 370 -28.53 -14.11 4.23
CA ASP A 370 -28.49 -13.20 3.08
C ASP A 370 -29.46 -12.03 3.23
N ALA A 371 -30.63 -12.23 3.85
CA ALA A 371 -31.63 -11.18 3.99
C ALA A 371 -31.16 -10.06 4.95
N LYS A 372 -30.51 -10.45 6.06
CA LYS A 372 -29.91 -9.53 7.01
C LYS A 372 -28.72 -8.79 6.40
N LEU A 373 -27.84 -9.51 5.71
CA LEU A 373 -26.71 -8.91 5.00
C LEU A 373 -27.16 -7.92 3.93
N GLU A 374 -28.20 -8.25 3.16
CA GLU A 374 -28.76 -7.36 2.14
C GLU A 374 -29.32 -6.06 2.74
N GLY A 375 -29.97 -6.15 3.91
CA GLY A 375 -30.42 -4.97 4.67
C GLY A 375 -29.26 -4.07 5.08
N TRP A 376 -28.16 -4.65 5.60
CA TRP A 376 -26.97 -3.91 5.98
C TRP A 376 -26.23 -3.31 4.79
N PHE A 377 -26.11 -4.04 3.68
CA PHE A 377 -25.47 -3.57 2.46
C PHE A 377 -26.27 -2.44 1.81
N SER A 378 -27.60 -2.56 1.78
CA SER A 378 -28.49 -1.49 1.32
C SER A 378 -28.32 -0.21 2.15
N ALA A 379 -28.21 -0.34 3.48
CA ALA A 379 -27.94 0.80 4.35
C ALA A 379 -26.56 1.43 4.08
N MET A 380 -25.53 0.61 3.86
CA MET A 380 -24.18 1.09 3.54
C MET A 380 -24.08 1.74 2.16
N ASP A 381 -24.73 1.18 1.13
CA ASP A 381 -24.80 1.81 -0.20
C ASP A 381 -25.50 3.18 -0.12
N TRP A 382 -26.57 3.26 0.68
CA TRP A 382 -27.26 4.52 0.93
C TRP A 382 -26.33 5.53 1.60
N LEU A 383 -25.68 5.17 2.72
CA LEU A 383 -24.73 6.03 3.43
C LEU A 383 -23.56 6.49 2.54
N SER A 384 -23.00 5.55 1.77
CA SER A 384 -21.89 5.75 0.84
C SER A 384 -22.21 6.83 -0.17
N GLU A 385 -23.36 6.76 -0.82
CA GLU A 385 -23.76 7.74 -1.83
C GLU A 385 -23.85 9.17 -1.24
N ARG A 386 -24.46 9.32 -0.04
CA ARG A 386 -24.62 10.65 0.58
C ARG A 386 -23.29 11.21 1.05
N ALA A 387 -22.45 10.36 1.63
CA ALA A 387 -21.11 10.74 2.05
C ALA A 387 -20.24 11.14 0.85
N PHE A 388 -20.33 10.39 -0.26
CA PHE A 388 -19.63 10.70 -1.50
C PHE A 388 -20.04 12.06 -2.06
N ILE A 389 -21.34 12.31 -2.24
CA ILE A 389 -21.85 13.61 -2.72
C ILE A 389 -21.38 14.75 -1.80
N LYS A 390 -21.46 14.57 -0.48
CA LYS A 390 -21.01 15.58 0.48
C LYS A 390 -19.52 15.86 0.37
N TYR A 391 -18.70 14.82 0.29
CA TYR A 391 -17.25 14.93 0.18
C TYR A 391 -16.84 15.60 -1.14
N ARG A 392 -17.38 15.14 -2.27
CA ARG A 392 -17.16 15.73 -3.60
C ARG A 392 -17.55 17.21 -3.61
N GLY A 393 -18.72 17.54 -3.05
CA GLY A 393 -19.17 18.92 -2.94
C GLY A 393 -18.21 19.84 -2.17
N LEU A 394 -17.46 19.33 -1.18
CA LEU A 394 -16.40 20.11 -0.52
C LEU A 394 -15.20 20.33 -1.43
N ILE A 395 -14.64 19.27 -2.00
CA ILE A 395 -13.39 19.36 -2.77
C ILE A 395 -13.57 20.05 -4.13
N GLU A 396 -14.80 20.07 -4.64
CA GLU A 396 -15.22 20.77 -5.87
C GLU A 396 -15.71 22.20 -5.59
N THR A 397 -15.69 22.67 -4.34
CA THR A 397 -16.04 24.06 -4.01
C THR A 397 -15.04 25.03 -4.63
N ASP A 398 -15.53 26.11 -5.22
CA ASP A 398 -14.68 27.18 -5.78
C ASP A 398 -13.73 27.74 -4.70
N GLY A 399 -12.44 27.85 -5.04
CA GLY A 399 -11.40 28.31 -4.10
C GLY A 399 -10.96 27.26 -3.08
N PHE A 400 -11.47 26.02 -3.13
CA PHE A 400 -11.06 24.96 -2.21
C PHE A 400 -9.56 24.64 -2.29
N VAL A 401 -8.97 24.64 -3.48
CA VAL A 401 -7.53 24.44 -3.65
C VAL A 401 -6.77 25.50 -2.87
N ASP A 402 -7.08 26.78 -3.09
CA ASP A 402 -6.40 27.88 -2.41
C ASP A 402 -6.61 27.81 -0.90
N TYR A 403 -7.82 27.46 -0.46
CA TYR A 403 -8.12 27.19 0.94
C TYR A 403 -7.23 26.08 1.50
N PHE A 404 -7.12 24.92 0.85
CA PHE A 404 -6.30 23.81 1.34
C PHE A 404 -4.82 24.19 1.41
N MET A 405 -4.29 24.84 0.37
CA MET A 405 -2.88 25.21 0.28
C MET A 405 -2.51 26.27 1.32
N THR A 406 -3.41 27.20 1.62
CA THR A 406 -3.18 28.26 2.62
C THR A 406 -3.52 27.83 4.05
N SER A 407 -4.53 26.99 4.26
CA SER A 407 -4.93 26.52 5.60
C SER A 407 -4.05 25.38 6.13
N THR A 408 -3.14 24.84 5.32
CA THR A 408 -2.22 23.76 5.70
C THR A 408 -0.77 24.08 5.36
N PRO A 409 0.23 23.42 5.99
CA PRO A 409 1.65 23.53 5.60
C PRO A 409 2.05 22.56 4.47
N VAL A 410 1.13 22.25 3.54
CA VAL A 410 1.37 21.23 2.50
C VAL A 410 2.47 21.62 1.51
N GLU A 411 2.63 22.91 1.22
CA GLU A 411 3.71 23.40 0.36
C GLU A 411 5.06 23.29 1.06
N GLU A 412 5.09 23.62 2.35
CA GLU A 412 6.30 23.56 3.15
C GLU A 412 6.77 22.12 3.41
N LEU A 413 5.89 21.12 3.28
CA LEU A 413 6.26 19.71 3.28
C LEU A 413 7.21 19.37 2.11
N ALA A 414 7.09 20.01 0.95
CA ALA A 414 7.99 19.77 -0.18
C ALA A 414 9.42 20.26 0.08
N GLY A 415 9.58 21.26 0.96
CA GLY A 415 10.88 21.73 1.44
C GLY A 415 11.52 20.83 2.50
N MET A 416 10.79 19.83 3.01
CA MET A 416 11.32 18.84 3.93
C MET A 416 11.99 17.71 3.15
N ASN A 417 13.24 17.39 3.49
CA ASN A 417 13.94 16.16 3.06
C ASN A 417 13.33 14.89 3.71
N ILE A 418 12.01 14.83 3.89
CA ILE A 418 11.28 13.72 4.53
C ILE A 418 10.80 12.69 3.51
N GLY A 419 10.69 13.08 2.24
CA GLY A 419 10.37 12.17 1.14
C GLY A 419 11.38 12.29 0.01
N SER A 420 11.85 11.15 -0.51
CA SER A 420 12.63 11.10 -1.77
C SER A 420 11.80 11.44 -3.01
N ARG A 421 10.47 11.61 -2.86
CA ARG A 421 9.51 11.76 -3.95
C ARG A 421 8.86 13.15 -3.93
N PRO A 422 8.64 13.78 -5.09
CA PRO A 422 7.87 15.02 -5.19
C PRO A 422 6.46 14.89 -4.63
N SER A 423 5.92 15.97 -4.07
CA SER A 423 4.57 16.04 -3.49
C SER A 423 3.44 15.94 -4.53
N ARG A 424 3.74 16.29 -5.79
CA ARG A 424 2.81 16.22 -6.93
C ARG A 424 3.27 15.22 -7.99
N ARG A 425 2.34 14.74 -8.81
CA ARG A 425 2.63 14.01 -10.05
C ARG A 425 2.96 15.02 -11.16
N ALA A 426 3.81 14.63 -12.11
CA ALA A 426 3.92 15.36 -13.38
C ALA A 426 2.65 15.08 -14.21
N ALA A 427 2.21 16.04 -15.02
CA ALA A 427 1.00 15.87 -15.85
C ALA A 427 1.10 14.60 -16.71
N PRO A 428 0.07 13.74 -16.72
CA PRO A 428 0.14 12.46 -17.44
C PRO A 428 0.18 12.66 -18.95
N ALA A 429 1.11 11.95 -19.62
CA ALA A 429 1.30 12.05 -21.07
C ALA A 429 0.11 11.51 -21.89
N ARG A 430 -0.68 10.58 -21.32
CA ARG A 430 -1.82 9.92 -21.98
C ARG A 430 -3.14 10.72 -21.95
N ALA A 431 -3.28 11.72 -21.08
CA ALA A 431 -4.52 12.52 -20.99
C ALA A 431 -4.70 13.51 -22.16
N SER A 432 -3.75 13.57 -23.10
CA SER A 432 -3.80 14.43 -24.29
C SER A 432 -4.53 13.80 -25.49
N ALA A 433 -4.97 12.54 -25.38
CA ALA A 433 -5.69 11.84 -26.45
C ALA A 433 -7.03 11.29 -25.93
N GLY A 434 -8.12 12.08 -26.05
CA GLY A 434 -9.48 11.51 -26.11
C GLY A 434 -10.57 12.14 -25.26
N THR A 435 -10.28 13.04 -24.31
CA THR A 435 -11.31 13.81 -23.61
C THR A 435 -11.10 15.29 -23.90
N GLU A 436 -12.16 15.97 -24.37
CA GLU A 436 -12.21 17.43 -24.47
C GLU A 436 -11.88 18.02 -23.09
N SER A 437 -10.61 18.38 -22.88
CA SER A 437 -10.19 19.17 -21.76
C SER A 437 -10.62 20.61 -22.04
N ASN A 438 -11.35 21.21 -21.10
CA ASN A 438 -11.55 22.65 -21.08
C ASN A 438 -10.16 23.31 -21.08
N SER A 439 -9.74 23.79 -22.25
CA SER A 439 -8.38 24.27 -22.53
C SER A 439 -8.13 25.70 -22.05
N ASP A 440 -8.63 26.06 -20.87
CA ASP A 440 -8.37 27.37 -20.23
C ASP A 440 -7.42 27.25 -19.00
N ALA A 441 -6.87 26.06 -18.73
CA ALA A 441 -5.87 25.89 -17.68
C ALA A 441 -4.47 26.31 -18.16
N GLY A 442 -4.07 27.54 -17.79
CA GLY A 442 -2.68 27.98 -17.91
C GLY A 442 -1.71 27.12 -17.07
N PRO A 443 -0.39 27.27 -17.24
CA PRO A 443 0.66 26.46 -16.61
C PRO A 443 0.72 26.50 -15.06
N ASP A 444 -0.22 27.21 -14.41
CA ASP A 444 -0.36 27.40 -12.97
C ASP A 444 -1.60 26.72 -12.36
N SER A 445 -2.32 25.84 -13.09
CA SER A 445 -3.50 25.16 -12.52
C SER A 445 -3.09 24.14 -11.44
N ARG A 446 -3.09 24.57 -10.17
CA ARG A 446 -2.83 23.73 -8.99
C ARG A 446 -4.00 22.77 -8.77
N SER A 447 -4.00 21.59 -9.38
CA SER A 447 -5.10 20.62 -9.20
C SER A 447 -4.87 19.68 -8.00
N ILE A 448 -5.95 19.30 -7.31
CA ILE A 448 -5.98 18.25 -6.26
C ILE A 448 -5.71 16.87 -6.86
N ALA A 449 -6.04 16.67 -8.13
CA ALA A 449 -5.81 15.42 -8.85
C ALA A 449 -4.31 15.08 -8.89
N ASP A 450 -3.45 16.09 -9.05
CA ASP A 450 -2.00 15.93 -9.12
C ASP A 450 -1.35 15.77 -7.73
N LEU A 451 -2.07 16.10 -6.66
CA LEU A 451 -1.59 15.93 -5.29
C LEU A 451 -1.66 14.46 -4.86
N ARG A 452 -0.54 13.93 -4.39
CA ARG A 452 -0.46 12.56 -3.86
C ARG A 452 -1.21 12.45 -2.52
N ALA A 453 -1.70 11.24 -2.20
CA ALA A 453 -2.44 10.99 -0.96
C ALA A 453 -1.66 11.31 0.33
N ILE A 454 -0.33 11.17 0.33
CA ILE A 454 0.49 11.46 1.53
C ILE A 454 0.46 12.96 1.87
N PRO A 455 0.86 13.90 0.98
CA PRO A 455 0.67 15.33 1.21
C PRO A 455 -0.76 15.74 1.53
N TRP A 456 -1.76 15.09 0.92
CA TRP A 456 -3.17 15.34 1.21
C TRP A 456 -3.52 15.09 2.67
N VAL A 457 -3.33 13.85 3.15
CA VAL A 457 -3.62 13.49 4.55
C VAL A 457 -2.74 14.30 5.51
N PHE A 458 -1.48 14.48 5.17
CA PHE A 458 -0.52 15.18 6.01
C PHE A 458 -0.87 16.66 6.21
N GLY A 459 -1.29 17.37 5.15
CA GLY A 459 -1.70 18.77 5.25
C GLY A 459 -2.85 18.96 6.23
N TRP A 460 -3.91 18.15 6.09
CA TRP A 460 -5.07 18.18 6.99
C TRP A 460 -4.76 17.74 8.42
N MET A 461 -3.81 16.82 8.60
CA MET A 461 -3.31 16.40 9.90
C MET A 461 -2.66 17.57 10.63
N GLN A 462 -1.74 18.27 9.95
CA GLN A 462 -0.97 19.37 10.54
C GLN A 462 -1.87 20.52 10.98
N SER A 463 -2.87 20.90 10.17
CA SER A 463 -3.83 21.97 10.51
C SER A 463 -4.90 21.56 11.51
N ARG A 464 -4.87 20.31 12.02
CA ARG A 464 -5.84 19.73 12.97
C ARG A 464 -7.28 19.72 12.47
N GLN A 465 -7.50 19.92 11.17
CA GLN A 465 -8.82 19.81 10.56
C GLN A 465 -9.21 18.35 10.32
N VAL A 466 -8.24 17.50 9.91
CA VAL A 466 -8.38 16.05 9.72
C VAL A 466 -9.58 15.68 8.82
N VAL A 467 -9.86 16.50 7.80
CA VAL A 467 -10.98 16.32 6.86
C VAL A 467 -11.08 14.88 6.30
N PRO A 468 -9.97 14.23 5.87
CA PRO A 468 -10.04 12.88 5.32
C PRO A 468 -10.49 11.80 6.32
N GLY A 469 -10.56 12.12 7.62
CA GLY A 469 -10.89 11.15 8.66
C GLY A 469 -12.38 11.01 8.97
N TYR A 470 -13.23 11.97 8.58
CA TYR A 470 -14.65 11.98 8.99
C TYR A 470 -15.60 12.73 8.05
N PHE A 471 -15.09 13.57 7.14
CA PHE A 471 -15.97 14.48 6.40
C PHE A 471 -16.96 13.71 5.51
N GLY A 472 -18.25 14.06 5.59
CA GLY A 472 -19.35 13.37 4.92
C GLY A 472 -20.07 12.32 5.78
N VAL A 473 -19.39 11.78 6.79
CA VAL A 473 -19.97 10.75 7.69
C VAL A 473 -21.11 11.31 8.53
N GLY A 474 -20.93 12.52 9.08
CA GLY A 474 -21.93 13.14 9.94
C GLY A 474 -23.22 13.44 9.19
N GLN A 475 -23.13 13.94 7.96
CA GLN A 475 -24.30 14.13 7.11
C GLN A 475 -25.00 12.81 6.80
N ALA A 476 -24.26 11.81 6.33
CA ALA A 476 -24.84 10.51 5.96
C ALA A 476 -25.58 9.86 7.15
N LEU A 477 -24.99 9.84 8.34
CA LEU A 477 -25.61 9.26 9.53
C LEU A 477 -26.84 10.04 10.01
N SER A 478 -26.79 11.38 9.96
CA SER A 478 -27.93 12.23 10.35
C SER A 478 -29.12 12.02 9.42
N GLU A 479 -28.89 12.01 8.11
CA GLU A 479 -29.95 11.80 7.14
C GLU A 479 -30.49 10.35 7.19
N ALA A 480 -29.64 9.36 7.44
CA ALA A 480 -30.07 7.97 7.62
C ALA A 480 -31.00 7.81 8.84
N ARG A 481 -30.69 8.49 9.96
CA ARG A 481 -31.60 8.55 11.12
C ARG A 481 -32.94 9.17 10.73
N GLU A 482 -32.93 10.29 10.03
CA GLU A 482 -34.15 10.99 9.60
C GLU A 482 -34.97 10.13 8.62
N ALA A 483 -34.31 9.27 7.84
CA ALA A 483 -34.95 8.26 7.00
C ALA A 483 -35.43 7.00 7.76
N GLY A 484 -35.27 6.94 9.08
CA GLY A 484 -35.74 5.82 9.92
C GLY A 484 -34.79 4.61 9.97
N MET A 485 -33.52 4.75 9.58
CA MET A 485 -32.53 3.66 9.59
C MET A 485 -31.87 3.42 10.95
N ASP A 486 -32.31 4.09 12.02
CA ASP A 486 -31.63 4.04 13.33
C ASP A 486 -31.53 2.61 13.89
N VAL A 487 -32.57 1.78 13.69
CA VAL A 487 -32.59 0.37 14.13
C VAL A 487 -31.52 -0.45 13.40
N VAL A 488 -31.42 -0.32 12.07
CA VAL A 488 -30.43 -1.09 11.30
C VAL A 488 -29.00 -0.61 11.60
N LEU A 489 -28.79 0.69 11.83
CA LEU A 489 -27.47 1.21 12.21
C LEU A 489 -27.03 0.73 13.60
N ALA A 490 -27.95 0.67 14.56
CA ALA A 490 -27.68 0.12 15.89
C ALA A 490 -27.32 -1.38 15.80
N GLU A 491 -28.11 -2.15 15.04
CA GLU A 491 -27.83 -3.57 14.80
C GLU A 491 -26.47 -3.78 14.12
N MET A 492 -26.16 -3.01 13.07
CA MET A 492 -24.85 -3.05 12.39
C MET A 492 -23.71 -2.75 13.36
N PHE A 493 -23.85 -1.79 14.28
CA PHE A 493 -22.80 -1.48 15.25
C PHE A 493 -22.60 -2.62 16.27
N GLU A 494 -23.69 -3.21 16.74
CA GLU A 494 -23.68 -4.30 17.72
C GLU A 494 -23.19 -5.63 17.14
N GLU A 495 -23.45 -5.90 15.86
CA GLU A 495 -23.26 -7.23 15.29
C GLU A 495 -22.22 -7.30 14.16
N TRP A 496 -21.97 -6.20 13.45
CA TRP A 496 -21.11 -6.20 12.27
C TRP A 496 -19.74 -5.57 12.55
N SER A 497 -18.70 -6.41 12.62
CA SER A 497 -17.32 -5.98 12.89
C SER A 497 -16.83 -4.89 11.94
N PHE A 498 -17.20 -4.94 10.65
CA PHE A 498 -16.83 -3.90 9.68
C PHE A 498 -17.37 -2.53 10.09
N PHE A 499 -18.68 -2.42 10.35
CA PHE A 499 -19.29 -1.15 10.69
C PHE A 499 -18.80 -0.62 12.04
N ARG A 500 -18.65 -1.49 13.05
CA ARG A 500 -18.07 -1.11 14.34
C ARG A 500 -16.65 -0.57 14.21
N THR A 501 -15.79 -1.28 13.48
CA THR A 501 -14.41 -0.85 13.23
C THR A 501 -14.39 0.45 12.42
N PHE A 502 -15.26 0.61 11.43
CA PHE A 502 -15.39 1.86 10.68
C PHE A 502 -15.73 3.04 11.60
N ILE A 503 -16.77 2.92 12.42
CA ILE A 503 -17.18 3.97 13.38
C ILE A 503 -16.07 4.25 14.39
N SER A 504 -15.38 3.23 14.91
CA SER A 504 -14.25 3.43 15.81
C SER A 504 -13.09 4.20 15.17
N ASN A 505 -12.81 3.98 13.88
CA ASN A 505 -11.78 4.75 13.17
C ASN A 505 -12.19 6.21 12.98
N VAL A 506 -13.45 6.47 12.61
CA VAL A 506 -13.99 7.84 12.51
C VAL A 506 -13.95 8.53 13.88
N GLU A 507 -14.30 7.82 14.95
CA GLU A 507 -14.24 8.32 16.32
C GLU A 507 -12.81 8.75 16.71
N MET A 508 -11.80 7.91 16.42
CA MET A 508 -10.39 8.23 16.68
C MET A 508 -9.93 9.48 15.91
N THR A 509 -10.30 9.64 14.64
CA THR A 509 -9.90 10.82 13.84
C THR A 509 -10.60 12.10 14.31
N LEU A 510 -11.87 12.00 14.72
CA LEU A 510 -12.60 13.10 15.33
C LEU A 510 -11.91 13.61 16.60
N VAL A 511 -11.42 12.71 17.48
CA VAL A 511 -10.65 13.09 18.67
C VAL A 511 -9.39 13.87 18.31
N LYS A 512 -8.64 13.42 17.29
CA LYS A 512 -7.37 14.07 16.90
C LYS A 512 -7.55 15.44 16.25
N SER A 513 -8.75 15.74 15.74
CA SER A 513 -9.07 17.03 15.16
C SER A 513 -9.35 18.09 16.23
N SER A 514 -8.98 19.35 15.98
CA SER A 514 -9.24 20.49 16.86
C SER A 514 -9.69 21.71 16.05
N MET A 515 -10.96 22.06 16.14
CA MET A 515 -11.52 23.22 15.43
C MET A 515 -11.05 24.55 16.02
N GLU A 516 -10.62 24.56 17.29
CA GLU A 516 -10.01 25.75 17.89
C GLU A 516 -8.65 26.04 17.24
N ILE A 517 -7.78 25.03 17.16
CA ILE A 517 -6.47 25.16 16.53
C ILE A 517 -6.63 25.41 15.03
N ALA A 518 -7.48 24.65 14.35
CA ALA A 518 -7.75 24.84 12.93
C ALA A 518 -8.23 26.27 12.63
N GLY A 519 -9.08 26.84 13.48
CA GLY A 519 -9.51 28.24 13.37
C GLY A 519 -8.33 29.20 13.39
N ARG A 520 -7.30 28.96 14.21
CA ARG A 520 -6.08 29.80 14.22
C ARG A 520 -5.30 29.76 12.91
N TYR A 521 -5.22 28.60 12.24
CA TYR A 521 -4.62 28.52 10.91
C TYR A 521 -5.44 29.32 9.91
N VAL A 522 -6.76 29.15 9.92
CA VAL A 522 -7.67 29.82 8.98
C VAL A 522 -7.65 31.32 9.17
N ASP A 523 -7.83 31.81 10.40
CA ASP A 523 -7.87 33.23 10.73
C ASP A 523 -6.56 33.96 10.37
N ALA A 524 -5.42 33.28 10.50
CA ALA A 524 -4.10 33.89 10.31
C ALA A 524 -3.56 33.77 8.87
N LEU A 525 -3.94 32.73 8.12
CA LEU A 525 -3.28 32.37 6.87
C LEU A 525 -4.21 32.38 5.65
N VAL A 526 -5.53 32.32 5.84
CA VAL A 526 -6.49 32.11 4.76
C VAL A 526 -7.26 33.40 4.48
N ASP A 527 -7.48 33.70 3.20
CA ASP A 527 -8.30 34.83 2.77
C ASP A 527 -9.73 34.75 3.38
N PRO A 528 -10.24 35.83 3.98
CA PRO A 528 -11.59 35.86 4.58
C PRO A 528 -12.72 35.40 3.65
N SER A 529 -12.58 35.59 2.33
CA SER A 529 -13.57 35.11 1.35
C SER A 529 -13.71 33.58 1.34
N LEU A 530 -12.67 32.84 1.74
CA LEU A 530 -12.64 31.38 1.79
C LEU A 530 -13.02 30.79 3.16
N HIS A 531 -13.30 31.63 4.18
CA HIS A 531 -13.62 31.17 5.54
C HIS A 531 -14.89 30.32 5.61
N HIS A 532 -15.82 30.52 4.67
CA HIS A 532 -17.05 29.72 4.56
C HIS A 532 -16.78 28.21 4.39
N ILE A 533 -15.63 27.83 3.80
CA ILE A 533 -15.21 26.43 3.66
C ILE A 533 -14.92 25.84 5.04
N PHE A 534 -14.22 26.59 5.89
CA PHE A 534 -13.94 26.17 7.27
C PHE A 534 -15.22 26.05 8.10
N ASP A 535 -16.17 26.98 7.93
CA ASP A 535 -17.47 26.89 8.60
C ASP A 535 -18.23 25.61 8.22
N GLY A 536 -18.17 25.21 6.94
CA GLY A 536 -18.68 23.94 6.45
C GLY A 536 -18.01 22.73 7.11
N ILE A 537 -16.68 22.73 7.20
CA ILE A 537 -15.88 21.69 7.88
C ILE A 537 -16.24 21.58 9.37
N LYS A 538 -16.32 22.71 10.06
CA LYS A 538 -16.68 22.77 11.48
C LYS A 538 -18.11 22.27 11.73
N ALA A 539 -19.06 22.66 10.88
CA ALA A 539 -20.44 22.21 10.97
C ALA A 539 -20.55 20.69 10.77
N GLU A 540 -19.86 20.14 9.76
CA GLU A 540 -19.85 18.71 9.47
C GLU A 540 -19.17 17.90 10.59
N ARG A 541 -18.04 18.38 11.12
CA ARG A 541 -17.37 17.74 12.27
C ARG A 541 -18.29 17.68 13.48
N ASN A 542 -18.95 18.78 13.82
CA ASN A 542 -19.88 18.82 14.97
C ASN A 542 -21.07 17.88 14.76
N ARG A 543 -21.55 17.75 13.51
CA ARG A 543 -22.57 16.76 13.17
C ARG A 543 -22.04 15.34 13.37
N ALA A 544 -20.88 15.02 12.81
CA ALA A 544 -20.26 13.70 12.95
C ALA A 544 -20.06 13.29 14.42
N VAL A 545 -19.59 14.19 15.29
CA VAL A 545 -19.47 13.93 16.74
C VAL A 545 -20.82 13.53 17.35
N ARG A 546 -21.89 14.28 17.08
CA ARG A 546 -23.23 13.96 17.62
C ARG A 546 -23.75 12.62 17.14
N GLU A 547 -23.59 12.33 15.85
CA GLU A 547 -24.07 11.09 15.25
C GLU A 547 -23.29 9.87 15.76
N VAL A 548 -21.95 9.98 15.86
CA VAL A 548 -21.09 8.92 16.41
C VAL A 548 -21.45 8.64 17.87
N LEU A 549 -21.55 9.67 18.73
CA LEU A 549 -21.93 9.48 20.14
C LEU A 549 -23.31 8.83 20.30
N ARG A 550 -24.28 9.14 19.41
CA ARG A 550 -25.58 8.47 19.43
C ARG A 550 -25.44 6.98 19.11
N ILE A 551 -24.75 6.64 18.03
CA ILE A 551 -24.59 5.24 17.58
C ILE A 551 -23.82 4.43 18.63
N THR A 552 -22.76 5.00 19.21
CA THR A 552 -21.95 4.29 20.20
C THR A 552 -22.57 4.27 21.59
N GLY A 553 -23.59 5.10 21.85
CA GLY A 553 -24.20 5.27 23.17
C GLY A 553 -23.27 5.91 24.21
N GLN A 554 -22.23 6.63 23.76
CA GLN A 554 -21.23 7.25 24.64
C GLN A 554 -21.56 8.70 24.98
N GLU A 555 -21.06 9.18 26.12
CA GLU A 555 -21.16 10.60 26.49
C GLU A 555 -20.04 11.43 25.84
N ASN A 556 -18.84 10.87 25.77
CA ASN A 556 -17.67 11.48 25.16
C ASN A 556 -16.97 10.48 24.23
N LEU A 557 -16.29 10.99 23.20
CA LEU A 557 -15.56 10.15 22.26
C LEU A 557 -14.51 9.30 23.00
N LEU A 558 -14.37 8.04 22.60
CA LEU A 558 -13.46 7.03 23.13
C LEU A 558 -13.72 6.64 24.60
N ASP A 559 -14.93 6.80 25.13
CA ASP A 559 -15.27 6.33 26.47
C ASP A 559 -15.13 4.80 26.60
N ASN A 560 -15.30 4.06 25.50
CA ASN A 560 -15.06 2.62 25.43
C ASN A 560 -13.56 2.23 25.29
N GLN A 561 -12.65 3.19 25.11
CA GLN A 561 -11.21 2.97 24.92
C GLN A 561 -10.36 3.86 25.86
N PRO A 562 -10.44 3.68 27.18
CA PRO A 562 -9.87 4.60 28.17
C PRO A 562 -8.34 4.75 28.07
N VAL A 563 -7.64 3.68 27.68
CA VAL A 563 -6.18 3.71 27.48
C VAL A 563 -5.83 4.61 26.31
N LEU A 564 -6.46 4.41 25.16
CA LEU A 564 -6.24 5.25 23.97
C LEU A 564 -6.63 6.71 24.25
N LYS A 565 -7.78 6.93 24.88
CA LYS A 565 -8.25 8.26 25.28
C LYS A 565 -7.21 9.00 26.12
N ARG A 566 -6.64 8.33 27.13
CA ARG A 566 -5.56 8.89 27.95
C ARG A 566 -4.29 9.15 27.15
N THR A 567 -3.89 8.22 26.29
CA THR A 567 -2.68 8.38 25.45
C THR A 567 -2.80 9.59 24.53
N LEU A 568 -3.95 9.79 23.88
CA LEU A 568 -4.18 10.94 23.00
C LEU A 568 -4.20 12.25 23.79
N ALA A 569 -4.92 12.29 24.93
CA ALA A 569 -4.95 13.47 25.79
C ALA A 569 -3.55 13.89 26.29
N VAL A 570 -2.69 12.94 26.64
CA VAL A 570 -1.30 13.24 27.03
C VAL A 570 -0.52 13.84 25.87
N ARG A 571 -0.67 13.32 24.66
CA ARG A 571 0.04 13.83 23.48
C ARG A 571 -0.42 15.23 23.09
N GLU A 572 -1.71 15.55 23.23
CA GLU A 572 -2.25 16.87 22.93
C GLU A 572 -1.55 17.99 23.71
N TYR A 573 -1.22 17.78 24.99
CA TYR A 573 -0.46 18.76 25.79
C TYR A 573 0.90 19.14 25.19
N TYR A 574 1.51 18.27 24.39
CA TYR A 574 2.79 18.53 23.72
C TYR A 574 2.62 18.99 22.27
N VAL A 575 1.55 18.56 21.60
CA VAL A 575 1.29 18.88 20.19
C VAL A 575 0.70 20.29 20.05
N ASP A 576 -0.21 20.69 20.93
CA ASP A 576 -0.92 21.96 20.79
C ASP A 576 0.02 23.18 20.78
N PRO A 577 1.03 23.31 21.66
CA PRO A 577 1.99 24.41 21.58
C PRO A 577 2.75 24.45 20.25
N LEU A 578 3.04 23.29 19.64
CA LEU A 578 3.70 23.21 18.34
C LEU A 578 2.79 23.74 17.23
N ASN A 579 1.50 23.44 17.27
CA ASN A 579 0.54 23.99 16.33
C ASN A 579 0.42 25.51 16.44
N TYR A 580 0.29 26.06 17.66
CA TYR A 580 0.26 27.52 17.86
C TYR A 580 1.53 28.21 17.34
N LEU A 581 2.71 27.61 17.60
CA LEU A 581 3.97 28.09 17.07
C LEU A 581 4.01 28.02 15.53
N GLN A 582 3.55 26.91 14.96
CA GLN A 582 3.53 26.67 13.52
C GLN A 582 2.70 27.73 12.78
N VAL A 583 1.55 28.16 13.31
CA VAL A 583 0.74 29.26 12.72
C VAL A 583 1.57 30.53 12.57
N SER A 584 2.28 30.94 13.63
CA SER A 584 3.12 32.14 13.61
C SER A 584 4.30 32.00 12.65
N LEU A 585 4.93 30.82 12.61
CA LEU A 585 6.04 30.53 11.70
C LEU A 585 5.62 30.54 10.23
N LEU A 586 4.46 29.96 9.90
CA LEU A 586 3.89 29.98 8.56
C LEU A 586 3.57 31.41 8.12
N ALA A 587 2.93 32.20 8.98
CA ALA A 587 2.60 33.59 8.67
C ALA A 587 3.86 34.41 8.37
N ARG A 588 4.91 34.26 9.18
CA ARG A 588 6.20 34.92 8.95
C ARG A 588 6.86 34.47 7.65
N ARG A 589 6.91 33.15 7.42
CA ARG A 589 7.51 32.56 6.21
C ARG A 589 6.82 33.04 4.94
N ARG A 590 5.49 33.18 4.96
CA ARG A 590 4.68 33.56 3.79
C ARG A 590 4.62 35.08 3.56
N SER A 591 4.98 35.88 4.55
CA SER A 591 5.01 37.36 4.46
C SER A 591 6.27 37.94 3.83
N SER A 592 7.29 37.12 3.55
CA SER A 592 8.61 37.55 3.07
C SER A 592 9.07 36.65 1.94
N ASP A 593 9.63 37.24 0.88
CA ASP A 593 10.29 36.49 -0.21
C ASP A 593 11.66 35.95 0.23
N GLU A 594 12.30 36.59 1.21
CA GLU A 594 13.53 36.09 1.83
C GLU A 594 13.21 35.02 2.89
N ILE A 595 13.80 33.84 2.73
CA ILE A 595 13.64 32.71 3.66
C ILE A 595 14.66 32.85 4.78
N ASP A 596 14.22 33.22 5.99
CA ASP A 596 15.04 33.16 7.19
C ASP A 596 15.30 31.69 7.56
N PRO A 597 16.56 31.19 7.51
CA PRO A 597 16.88 29.79 7.78
C PRO A 597 16.47 29.33 9.19
N SER A 598 16.40 30.24 10.16
CA SER A 598 15.97 29.93 11.53
C SER A 598 14.46 29.70 11.60
N VAL A 599 13.67 30.48 10.87
CA VAL A 599 12.21 30.32 10.76
C VAL A 599 11.89 29.04 10.01
N GLU A 600 12.57 28.79 8.90
CA GLU A 600 12.41 27.55 8.13
C GLU A 600 12.73 26.33 8.99
N ARG A 601 13.90 26.29 9.65
CA ARG A 601 14.26 25.19 10.53
C ARG A 601 13.25 24.99 11.67
N ALA A 602 12.80 26.06 12.32
CA ALA A 602 11.79 25.97 13.38
C ALA A 602 10.45 25.43 12.84
N LEU A 603 10.05 25.85 11.63
CA LEU A 603 8.85 25.36 10.97
C LEU A 603 8.95 23.87 10.69
N LEU A 604 10.06 23.40 10.11
CA LEU A 604 10.26 21.98 9.84
C LEU A 604 10.27 21.14 11.13
N LEU A 605 10.87 21.64 12.22
CA LEU A 605 10.82 20.98 13.52
C LEU A 605 9.39 20.90 14.07
N SER A 606 8.59 21.96 13.91
CA SER A 606 7.18 21.93 14.33
C SER A 606 6.38 20.90 13.53
N ILE A 607 6.59 20.82 12.21
CA ILE A 607 5.91 19.86 11.34
C ILE A 607 6.25 18.42 11.76
N ASN A 608 7.52 18.14 12.01
CA ASN A 608 7.97 16.84 12.53
C ASN A 608 7.36 16.51 13.89
N GLY A 609 7.34 17.45 14.82
CA GLY A 609 6.80 17.24 16.15
C GLY A 609 5.29 16.96 16.15
N VAL A 610 4.53 17.71 15.34
CA VAL A 610 3.08 17.48 15.17
C VAL A 610 2.82 16.11 14.53
N ALA A 611 3.57 15.73 13.49
CA ALA A 611 3.43 14.42 12.85
C ALA A 611 3.74 13.27 13.83
N ALA A 612 4.82 13.38 14.61
CA ALA A 612 5.19 12.38 15.61
C ALA A 612 4.16 12.25 16.75
N GLY A 613 3.50 13.34 17.12
CA GLY A 613 2.45 13.34 18.14
C GLY A 613 1.12 12.75 17.66
N LEU A 614 0.66 13.15 16.47
CA LEU A 614 -0.63 12.71 15.93
C LEU A 614 -0.58 11.31 15.31
N LYS A 615 0.57 10.92 14.76
CA LYS A 615 0.80 9.62 14.09
C LYS A 615 -0.23 9.38 12.98
N ASN A 616 -1.02 8.32 13.08
CA ASN A 616 -1.99 7.89 12.08
C ASN A 616 -3.30 8.72 12.14
N THR A 617 -3.68 9.46 11.09
CA THR A 617 -4.90 10.32 11.14
C THR A 617 -5.90 10.22 9.99
N GLY A 618 -5.58 9.54 8.89
CA GLY A 618 -6.50 9.45 7.76
C GLY A 618 -5.93 8.71 6.58
#